data_AF-A0A818TKL7-F1
#
_entry.id   AF-A0A818TKL7-F1
#
_cell.length_a   1.000
_cell.length_b   1.000
_cell.length_c   1.000
_cell.angle_alpha   90.00
_cell.angle_beta   90.00
_cell.angle_gamma   90.00
#
_symmetry.space_group_name_H-M   'P 1'
#
loop_
_entity.id
_entity.type
_entity.pdbx_description
1 polymer ?
#
loop_
_entity_poly.entity_id
_entity_poly.type
_entity_poly.pdbx_seq_one_letter_code
_entity_poly.pdbx_strand_id
1 'polypeptide(L)'
;MAESSNLLINDSSSIRNFNHVVYEDVLKLAKNEIIRVLKLEDDEEQDEIINDLLKNGRQSLSKYKKDLIPEIYDAAIDGNDCELMKYLKNYFEQQWKVEYGSSNEWFTSFLNEYSNDVNYDSYQCVLNRTAEYGNKYLNDCPILSIVLQLLFKDINNERFNKTNVFNDIWFTITNNGLKSIEKYSEYINEHVMFELIHKKQLVLFQALREYYHPELFKLLEESKIRNQDNLYELALNNVAEYGWLKGLQAVERKIKPKSFTKLLEKIPSSKKQQPLISNQATSIFREMLANQGILDLME
;
A
#
# COMPACT_ATOMS: atom_id res chain seq x y z
N MET A 1 4.94 53.76 -10.07
CA MET A 1 4.64 52.50 -10.78
C MET A 1 5.03 51.38 -9.86
N ALA A 2 4.02 50.74 -9.27
CA ALA A 2 4.16 49.66 -8.30
C ALA A 2 4.00 48.33 -9.05
N GLU A 3 4.97 47.43 -8.92
CA GLU A 3 4.83 46.03 -9.30
C GLU A 3 4.81 45.20 -8.03
N SER A 4 3.62 44.71 -7.69
CA SER A 4 3.37 43.76 -6.63
C SER A 4 3.95 42.40 -7.01
N SER A 5 4.98 41.98 -6.29
CA SER A 5 5.49 40.61 -6.32
C SER A 5 4.58 39.73 -5.45
N ASN A 6 3.74 38.91 -6.08
CA ASN A 6 2.99 37.86 -5.39
C ASN A 6 3.93 36.72 -5.02
N LEU A 7 4.40 36.72 -3.77
CA LEU A 7 4.96 35.56 -3.09
C LEU A 7 3.81 34.66 -2.65
N LEU A 8 3.50 33.63 -3.45
CA LEU A 8 2.73 32.47 -3.01
C LEU A 8 3.63 31.63 -2.09
N ILE A 9 3.64 31.97 -0.81
CA ILE A 9 4.10 31.07 0.24
C ILE A 9 2.97 30.04 0.43
N ASN A 10 3.14 28.87 -0.21
CA ASN A 10 2.30 27.71 0.04
C ASN A 10 2.55 27.25 1.48
N ASP A 11 1.67 27.65 2.39
CA ASP A 11 1.80 27.35 3.81
C ASP A 11 1.35 25.91 4.09
N SER A 12 2.25 24.97 3.82
CA SER A 12 2.11 23.53 4.10
C SER A 12 1.76 23.22 5.56
N SER A 13 2.00 24.15 6.48
CA SER A 13 1.63 24.00 7.90
C SER A 13 0.13 24.17 8.14
N SER A 14 -0.52 25.08 7.41
CA SER A 14 -1.97 25.34 7.48
C SER A 14 -2.78 24.16 6.91
N ILE A 15 -2.31 23.60 5.79
CA ILE A 15 -2.93 22.42 5.16
C ILE A 15 -2.80 21.18 6.06
N ARG A 16 -1.63 20.98 6.70
CA ARG A 16 -1.44 19.87 7.66
C ARG A 16 -2.35 20.00 8.88
N ASN A 17 -2.51 21.20 9.44
CA ASN A 17 -3.40 21.42 10.58
C ASN A 17 -4.87 21.21 10.22
N PHE A 18 -5.31 21.65 9.02
CA PHE A 18 -6.68 21.44 8.56
C PHE A 18 -7.00 19.95 8.38
N ASN A 19 -6.10 19.19 7.72
CA ASN A 19 -6.30 17.75 7.51
C ASN A 19 -6.25 16.95 8.80
N HIS A 20 -5.48 17.40 9.80
CA HIS A 20 -5.48 16.79 11.13
C HIS A 20 -6.84 16.94 11.83
N VAL A 21 -7.44 18.13 11.80
CA VAL A 21 -8.75 18.40 12.40
C VAL A 21 -9.85 17.56 11.72
N VAL A 22 -9.84 17.48 10.39
CA VAL A 22 -10.81 16.67 9.64
C VAL A 22 -10.67 15.17 9.98
N TYR A 23 -9.44 14.69 10.14
CA TYR A 23 -9.21 13.29 10.52
C TYR A 23 -9.69 12.99 11.95
N GLU A 24 -9.48 13.90 12.90
CA GLU A 24 -10.00 13.77 14.27
C GLU A 24 -11.53 13.67 14.29
N ASP A 25 -12.21 14.45 13.46
CA ASP A 25 -13.67 14.38 13.33
C ASP A 25 -14.14 13.04 12.75
N VAL A 26 -13.46 12.54 11.70
CA VAL A 26 -13.72 11.20 11.14
C VAL A 26 -13.53 10.12 12.21
N LEU A 27 -12.44 10.18 12.96
CA LEU A 27 -12.13 9.23 14.03
C LEU A 27 -13.22 9.27 15.10
N LYS A 28 -13.60 10.46 15.57
CA LYS A 28 -14.63 10.64 16.59
C LYS A 28 -15.99 10.09 16.16
N LEU A 29 -16.39 10.35 14.91
CA LEU A 29 -17.62 9.81 14.34
C LEU A 29 -17.58 8.28 14.30
N ALA A 30 -16.48 7.69 13.83
CA ALA A 30 -16.31 6.24 13.77
C ALA A 30 -16.39 5.59 15.17
N LYS A 31 -15.73 6.19 16.18
CA LYS A 31 -15.79 5.71 17.57
C LYS A 31 -17.22 5.68 18.10
N ASN A 32 -17.96 6.77 17.93
CA ASN A 32 -19.34 6.87 18.41
C ASN A 32 -20.27 5.83 17.76
N GLU A 33 -20.10 5.59 16.46
CA GLU A 33 -20.90 4.59 15.76
C GLU A 33 -20.55 3.16 16.18
N ILE A 34 -19.27 2.86 16.45
CA ILE A 34 -18.85 1.56 16.99
C ILE A 34 -19.46 1.34 18.38
N ILE A 35 -19.38 2.33 19.27
CA ILE A 35 -20.00 2.28 20.61
C ILE A 35 -21.49 1.98 20.49
N ARG A 36 -22.18 2.72 19.60
CA ARG A 36 -23.61 2.56 19.37
C ARG A 36 -23.99 1.17 18.86
N VAL A 37 -23.26 0.64 17.87
CA VAL A 37 -23.54 -0.67 17.25
C VAL A 37 -23.25 -1.81 18.21
N LEU A 38 -22.13 -1.74 18.93
CA LEU A 38 -21.72 -2.79 19.87
C LEU A 38 -22.36 -2.64 21.26
N LYS A 39 -23.07 -1.53 21.51
CA LYS A 39 -23.64 -1.16 22.81
C LYS A 39 -22.63 -1.29 23.94
N LEU A 40 -21.43 -0.75 23.71
CA LEU A 40 -20.35 -0.76 24.70
C LEU A 40 -20.77 0.08 25.91
N GLU A 41 -20.43 -0.41 27.11
CA GLU A 41 -20.56 0.36 28.34
C GLU A 41 -19.36 1.32 28.47
N ASP A 42 -19.54 2.42 29.20
CA ASP A 42 -18.47 3.41 29.40
C ASP A 42 -17.48 2.92 30.46
N ASP A 43 -16.59 2.01 30.06
CA ASP A 43 -15.59 1.36 30.90
C ASP A 43 -14.17 1.35 30.27
N GLU A 44 -13.21 0.75 30.99
CA GLU A 44 -11.81 0.65 30.53
C GLU A 44 -11.66 -0.20 29.25
N GLU A 45 -12.59 -1.13 29.00
CA GLU A 45 -12.52 -2.06 27.86
C GLU A 45 -13.07 -1.43 26.57
N GLN A 46 -13.98 -0.45 26.67
CA GLN A 46 -14.55 0.28 25.53
C GLN A 46 -13.46 0.82 24.60
N ASP A 47 -12.51 1.57 25.14
CA ASP A 47 -11.43 2.17 24.34
C ASP A 47 -10.51 1.10 23.74
N GLU A 48 -10.29 0.00 24.45
CA GLU A 48 -9.49 -1.12 23.95
C GLU A 48 -10.15 -1.76 22.73
N ILE A 49 -11.42 -2.14 22.84
CA ILE A 49 -12.22 -2.75 21.76
C ILE A 49 -12.23 -1.85 20.53
N ILE A 50 -12.51 -0.55 20.71
CA ILE A 50 -12.56 0.43 19.62
C ILE A 50 -11.21 0.54 18.93
N ASN A 51 -10.13 0.73 19.69
CA ASN A 51 -8.80 0.89 19.12
C ASN A 51 -8.35 -0.38 18.38
N ASP A 52 -8.70 -1.56 18.89
CA ASP A 52 -8.39 -2.84 18.25
C ASP A 52 -9.19 -3.03 16.95
N LEU A 53 -10.46 -2.62 16.89
CA LEU A 53 -11.28 -2.62 15.67
C LEU A 53 -10.74 -1.67 14.60
N LEU A 54 -10.39 -0.44 14.98
CA LEU A 54 -9.87 0.57 14.04
C LEU A 54 -8.48 0.19 13.51
N LYS A 55 -7.72 -0.63 14.25
CA LYS A 55 -6.38 -1.09 13.85
C LYS A 55 -6.40 -2.43 13.10
N ASN A 56 -7.18 -3.39 13.58
CA ASN A 56 -7.13 -4.80 13.17
C ASN A 56 -8.42 -5.27 12.49
N GLY A 57 -9.37 -4.35 12.25
CA GLY A 57 -10.63 -4.64 11.58
C GLY A 57 -11.56 -5.49 12.43
N ARG A 58 -12.69 -5.88 11.86
CA ARG A 58 -13.74 -6.64 12.53
C ARG A 58 -13.26 -7.92 13.19
N GLN A 59 -12.28 -8.63 12.61
CA GLN A 59 -11.78 -9.90 13.14
C GLN A 59 -11.19 -9.78 14.57
N SER A 60 -10.76 -8.58 14.97
CA SER A 60 -10.30 -8.32 16.32
C SER A 60 -11.37 -8.57 17.39
N LEU A 61 -12.65 -8.42 17.03
CA LEU A 61 -13.79 -8.61 17.92
C LEU A 61 -13.84 -10.02 18.55
N SER A 62 -13.26 -11.01 17.86
CA SER A 62 -13.16 -12.39 18.37
C SER A 62 -12.44 -12.49 19.74
N LYS A 63 -11.55 -11.54 20.07
CA LYS A 63 -10.89 -11.44 21.37
C LYS A 63 -11.85 -11.04 22.48
N TYR A 64 -12.84 -10.23 22.15
CA TYR A 64 -13.76 -9.56 23.07
C TYR A 64 -15.14 -10.24 23.13
N LYS A 65 -15.24 -11.48 22.66
CA LYS A 65 -16.51 -12.22 22.60
C LYS A 65 -17.21 -12.34 23.96
N LYS A 66 -16.44 -12.40 25.04
CA LYS A 66 -16.98 -12.56 26.41
C LYS A 66 -17.44 -11.25 27.02
N ASP A 67 -16.96 -10.14 26.47
CA ASP A 67 -17.15 -8.79 26.97
C ASP A 67 -18.33 -8.10 26.26
N LEU A 68 -18.93 -8.80 25.29
CA LEU A 68 -20.07 -8.34 24.51
C LEU A 68 -21.30 -9.20 24.78
N ILE A 69 -22.47 -8.57 24.69
CA ILE A 69 -23.75 -9.27 24.68
C ILE A 69 -23.75 -10.26 23.49
N PRO A 70 -24.01 -11.57 23.71
CA PRO A 70 -23.86 -12.60 22.68
C PRO A 70 -24.60 -12.28 21.38
N GLU A 71 -25.84 -11.80 21.45
CA GLU A 71 -26.65 -11.46 20.27
C GLU A 71 -26.05 -10.28 19.48
N ILE A 72 -25.37 -9.35 20.15
CA ILE A 72 -24.70 -8.22 19.50
C ILE A 72 -23.42 -8.69 18.83
N TYR A 73 -22.63 -9.52 19.51
CA TYR A 73 -21.44 -10.12 18.93
C TYR A 73 -21.77 -10.92 17.67
N ASP A 74 -22.78 -11.80 17.76
CA ASP A 74 -23.19 -12.64 16.64
C ASP A 74 -23.69 -11.77 15.46
N ALA A 75 -24.47 -10.73 15.71
CA ALA A 75 -24.90 -9.78 14.68
C ALA A 75 -23.74 -8.95 14.08
N ALA A 76 -22.71 -8.65 14.87
CA ALA A 76 -21.55 -7.91 14.41
C ALA A 76 -20.63 -8.75 13.51
N ILE A 77 -20.51 -10.05 13.78
CA ILE A 77 -19.62 -10.96 13.05
C ILE A 77 -20.29 -11.64 11.85
N ASP A 78 -21.63 -11.67 11.79
CA ASP A 78 -22.37 -12.33 10.73
C ASP A 78 -22.47 -11.50 9.44
N GLY A 79 -22.10 -12.10 8.30
CA GLY A 79 -22.19 -11.50 6.97
C GLY A 79 -21.29 -10.27 6.72
N ASN A 80 -21.22 -9.81 5.47
CA ASN A 80 -20.44 -8.61 5.09
C ASN A 80 -21.26 -7.30 5.10
N ASP A 81 -22.56 -7.41 5.33
CA ASP A 81 -23.55 -6.31 5.26
C ASP A 81 -24.02 -5.83 6.64
N CYS A 82 -23.43 -6.34 7.72
CA CYS A 82 -23.74 -5.91 9.08
C CYS A 82 -23.37 -4.42 9.29
N GLU A 83 -24.02 -3.79 10.28
CA GLU A 83 -23.79 -2.36 10.57
C GLU A 83 -22.33 -2.06 10.89
N LEU A 84 -21.66 -2.89 11.69
CA LEU A 84 -20.25 -2.71 12.04
C LEU A 84 -19.36 -2.63 10.79
N MET A 85 -19.57 -3.52 9.83
CA MET A 85 -18.81 -3.51 8.57
C MET A 85 -19.03 -2.23 7.77
N LYS A 86 -20.23 -1.65 7.76
CA LYS A 86 -20.49 -0.37 7.08
C LYS A 86 -19.69 0.77 7.70
N TYR A 87 -19.65 0.84 9.03
CA TYR A 87 -18.90 1.88 9.75
C TYR A 87 -17.40 1.71 9.61
N LEU A 88 -16.88 0.48 9.69
CA LEU A 88 -15.46 0.21 9.48
C LEU A 88 -15.03 0.55 8.05
N LYS A 89 -15.82 0.17 7.02
CA LYS A 89 -15.53 0.56 5.63
C LYS A 89 -15.48 2.07 5.48
N ASN A 90 -16.48 2.79 6.01
CA ASN A 90 -16.49 4.25 5.96
C ASN A 90 -15.27 4.85 6.67
N TYR A 91 -14.91 4.35 7.86
CA TYR A 91 -13.72 4.80 8.57
C TYR A 91 -12.44 4.62 7.73
N PHE A 92 -12.18 3.41 7.22
CA PHE A 92 -10.97 3.15 6.44
C PHE A 92 -10.95 3.93 5.12
N GLU A 93 -12.08 4.08 4.44
CA GLU A 93 -12.18 4.90 3.24
C GLU A 93 -11.82 6.37 3.52
N GLN A 94 -12.35 6.94 4.61
CA GLN A 94 -12.03 8.31 5.02
C GLN A 94 -10.58 8.42 5.48
N GLN A 95 -10.05 7.43 6.20
CA GLN A 95 -8.63 7.38 6.56
C GLN A 95 -7.74 7.43 5.31
N TRP A 96 -8.08 6.67 4.27
CA TRP A 96 -7.31 6.69 3.02
C TRP A 96 -7.34 8.06 2.35
N LYS A 97 -8.51 8.71 2.29
CA LYS A 97 -8.68 10.01 1.62
C LYS A 97 -8.09 11.17 2.42
N VAL A 98 -8.25 11.16 3.74
CA VAL A 98 -7.88 12.29 4.62
C VAL A 98 -6.46 12.10 5.15
N GLU A 99 -6.17 10.98 5.80
CA GLU A 99 -4.85 10.76 6.42
C GLU A 99 -3.79 10.58 5.34
N TYR A 100 -4.00 9.63 4.42
CA TYR A 100 -2.99 9.29 3.41
C TYR A 100 -3.05 10.22 2.19
N GLY A 101 -4.25 10.59 1.75
CA GLY A 101 -4.48 11.46 0.59
C GLY A 101 -4.13 12.94 0.82
N SER A 102 -4.11 13.44 2.06
CA SER A 102 -3.81 14.84 2.38
C SER A 102 -2.48 15.37 1.83
N SER A 103 -1.49 14.49 1.73
CA SER A 103 -0.15 14.80 1.19
C SER A 103 0.05 14.31 -0.25
N ASN A 104 -0.94 13.62 -0.79
CA ASN A 104 -0.87 12.89 -2.05
C ASN A 104 -2.16 13.07 -2.85
N GLU A 105 -2.36 14.24 -3.47
CA GLU A 105 -3.56 14.54 -4.26
C GLU A 105 -3.81 13.48 -5.36
N TRP A 106 -2.74 12.99 -5.98
CA TRP A 106 -2.79 11.92 -6.98
C TRP A 106 -3.43 10.64 -6.42
N PHE A 107 -3.21 10.33 -5.14
CA PHE A 107 -3.75 9.15 -4.49
C PHE A 107 -5.25 9.30 -4.27
N THR A 108 -5.71 10.47 -3.83
CA THR A 108 -7.14 10.77 -3.71
C THR A 108 -7.84 10.70 -5.06
N SER A 109 -7.24 11.26 -6.12
CA SER A 109 -7.78 11.14 -7.49
C SER A 109 -7.88 9.69 -7.94
N PHE A 110 -6.84 8.89 -7.70
CA PHE A 110 -6.81 7.46 -8.02
C PHE A 110 -7.91 6.68 -7.28
N LEU A 111 -8.10 6.91 -5.97
CA LEU A 111 -9.16 6.26 -5.20
C LEU A 111 -10.55 6.62 -5.75
N ASN A 112 -10.77 7.89 -6.11
CA ASN A 112 -12.05 8.35 -6.65
C ASN A 112 -12.35 7.78 -8.04
N GLU A 113 -11.32 7.55 -8.88
CA GLU A 113 -11.46 6.86 -10.16
C GLU A 113 -11.88 5.40 -9.93
N TYR A 114 -11.15 4.69 -9.05
CA TYR A 114 -11.47 3.30 -8.72
C TYR A 114 -12.84 3.12 -8.05
N SER A 115 -13.31 4.12 -7.28
CA SER A 115 -14.60 4.04 -6.59
C SER A 115 -15.81 4.38 -7.47
N ASN A 116 -15.62 4.86 -8.71
CA ASN A 116 -16.73 5.30 -9.59
C ASN A 116 -16.70 4.67 -10.99
N ASP A 117 -15.74 3.81 -11.29
CA ASP A 117 -15.49 3.31 -12.65
C ASP A 117 -15.58 1.77 -12.73
N VAL A 118 -15.15 1.19 -13.85
CA VAL A 118 -15.12 -0.25 -14.14
C VAL A 118 -14.40 -1.08 -13.04
N ASN A 119 -13.58 -0.44 -12.21
CA ASN A 119 -12.82 -1.06 -11.12
C ASN A 119 -13.54 -1.04 -9.75
N TYR A 120 -14.81 -0.63 -9.69
CA TYR A 120 -15.57 -0.51 -8.43
C TYR A 120 -15.58 -1.79 -7.59
N ASP A 121 -15.71 -2.95 -8.24
CA ASP A 121 -15.73 -4.24 -7.54
C ASP A 121 -14.39 -4.53 -6.84
N SER A 122 -13.27 -4.23 -7.50
CA SER A 122 -11.93 -4.33 -6.90
C SER A 122 -11.78 -3.36 -5.74
N TYR A 123 -12.28 -2.13 -5.89
CA TYR A 123 -12.28 -1.13 -4.82
C TYR A 123 -13.05 -1.61 -3.59
N GLN A 124 -14.30 -2.06 -3.77
CA GLN A 124 -15.12 -2.60 -2.68
C GLN A 124 -14.50 -3.86 -2.07
N CYS A 125 -13.88 -4.70 -2.88
CA CYS A 125 -13.19 -5.90 -2.41
C CYS A 125 -12.03 -5.56 -1.46
N VAL A 126 -11.17 -4.60 -1.81
CA VAL A 126 -10.05 -4.15 -0.95
C VAL A 126 -10.57 -3.43 0.29
N LEU A 127 -11.60 -2.60 0.15
CA LEU A 127 -12.21 -1.90 1.29
C LEU A 127 -12.87 -2.87 2.27
N ASN A 128 -13.61 -3.88 1.78
CA ASN A 128 -14.18 -4.95 2.58
C ASN A 128 -13.08 -5.71 3.34
N ARG A 129 -12.00 -6.08 2.66
CA ARG A 129 -10.87 -6.79 3.28
C ARG A 129 -10.19 -5.94 4.35
N THR A 130 -10.07 -4.63 4.13
CA THR A 130 -9.49 -3.71 5.10
C THR A 130 -10.41 -3.53 6.31
N ALA A 131 -11.73 -3.39 6.11
CA ALA A 131 -12.69 -3.39 7.22
C ALA A 131 -12.66 -4.69 8.02
N GLU A 132 -12.45 -5.84 7.35
CA GLU A 132 -12.42 -7.15 7.98
C GLU A 132 -11.15 -7.39 8.81
N TYR A 133 -9.98 -7.05 8.25
CA TYR A 133 -8.67 -7.43 8.80
C TYR A 133 -7.78 -6.24 9.21
N GLY A 134 -8.30 -5.03 9.09
CA GLY A 134 -7.61 -3.78 9.38
C GLY A 134 -6.30 -3.65 8.61
N ASN A 135 -5.27 -3.23 9.34
CA ASN A 135 -3.94 -2.94 8.79
C ASN A 135 -3.10 -4.20 8.53
N LYS A 136 -3.65 -5.41 8.68
CA LYS A 136 -2.91 -6.67 8.45
C LYS A 136 -2.21 -6.74 7.10
N TYR A 137 -2.82 -6.14 6.06
CA TYR A 137 -2.27 -6.11 4.70
C TYR A 137 -1.72 -4.73 4.31
N LEU A 138 -1.68 -3.78 5.26
CA LEU A 138 -1.05 -2.48 5.09
C LEU A 138 0.35 -2.59 5.70
N ASN A 139 1.35 -2.82 4.84
CA ASN A 139 2.75 -2.81 5.25
C ASN A 139 3.17 -1.40 5.71
N ASP A 140 4.47 -1.19 5.94
CA ASP A 140 5.07 0.07 6.41
C ASP A 140 4.81 1.27 5.49
N CYS A 141 4.27 1.08 4.29
CA CYS A 141 3.68 2.14 3.47
C CYS A 141 2.23 1.78 3.07
N PRO A 142 1.22 2.38 3.74
CA PRO A 142 -0.19 2.15 3.45
C PRO A 142 -0.59 2.51 2.01
N ILE A 143 -0.10 3.64 1.47
CA ILE A 143 -0.40 4.08 0.10
C ILE A 143 0.02 3.02 -0.92
N LEU A 144 1.27 2.55 -0.84
CA LEU A 144 1.77 1.50 -1.73
C LEU A 144 0.99 0.19 -1.55
N SER A 145 0.63 -0.15 -0.32
CA SER A 145 -0.14 -1.37 -0.03
C SER A 145 -1.53 -1.31 -0.68
N ILE A 146 -2.23 -0.18 -0.57
CA ILE A 146 -3.56 0.01 -1.17
C ILE A 146 -3.47 0.01 -2.70
N VAL A 147 -2.53 0.77 -3.28
CA VAL A 147 -2.32 0.80 -4.73
C VAL A 147 -2.03 -0.59 -5.27
N LEU A 148 -1.12 -1.34 -4.64
CA LEU A 148 -0.83 -2.71 -5.05
C LEU A 148 -2.07 -3.58 -5.01
N GLN A 149 -2.81 -3.59 -3.89
CA GLN A 149 -4.00 -4.41 -3.75
C GLN A 149 -5.05 -4.12 -4.84
N LEU A 150 -5.23 -2.85 -5.21
CA LEU A 150 -6.21 -2.43 -6.22
C LEU A 150 -5.80 -2.83 -7.66
N LEU A 151 -4.52 -3.04 -7.93
CA LEU A 151 -4.03 -3.44 -9.26
C LEU A 151 -4.22 -4.94 -9.55
N PHE A 152 -4.40 -5.78 -8.53
CA PHE A 152 -4.54 -7.22 -8.71
C PHE A 152 -5.99 -7.64 -8.86
N LYS A 153 -6.23 -8.48 -9.87
CA LYS A 153 -7.54 -9.09 -10.08
C LYS A 153 -7.76 -10.18 -9.02
N ASP A 154 -8.97 -10.25 -8.48
CA ASP A 154 -9.39 -11.31 -7.56
C ASP A 154 -8.44 -11.50 -6.36
N ILE A 155 -8.09 -10.41 -5.66
CA ILE A 155 -7.20 -10.46 -4.49
C ILE A 155 -7.69 -11.40 -3.37
N ASN A 156 -8.99 -11.72 -3.38
CA ASN A 156 -9.63 -12.66 -2.47
C ASN A 156 -9.65 -14.12 -3.00
N ASN A 157 -9.12 -14.38 -4.19
CA ASN A 157 -8.98 -15.73 -4.71
C ASN A 157 -8.08 -16.55 -3.77
N GLU A 158 -8.50 -17.77 -3.44
CA GLU A 158 -7.75 -18.67 -2.56
C GLU A 158 -6.29 -18.85 -3.01
N ARG A 159 -6.02 -18.75 -4.33
CA ARG A 159 -4.66 -18.83 -4.87
C ARG A 159 -3.74 -17.72 -4.32
N PHE A 160 -4.24 -16.50 -4.13
CA PHE A 160 -3.47 -15.40 -3.52
C PHE A 160 -3.24 -15.61 -2.02
N ASN A 161 -4.24 -16.16 -1.31
CA ASN A 161 -4.19 -16.34 0.13
C ASN A 161 -3.35 -17.57 0.55
N LYS A 162 -3.36 -18.66 -0.22
CA LYS A 162 -2.65 -19.92 0.11
C LYS A 162 -1.14 -19.85 -0.09
N THR A 163 -0.64 -18.89 -0.87
CA THR A 163 0.77 -18.84 -1.32
C THR A 163 1.54 -17.62 -0.81
N ASN A 164 0.93 -16.79 0.04
CA ASN A 164 1.55 -15.56 0.52
C ASN A 164 1.98 -14.60 -0.62
N VAL A 165 1.35 -14.71 -1.79
CA VAL A 165 1.73 -14.00 -3.02
C VAL A 165 1.79 -12.48 -2.83
N PHE A 166 0.91 -11.90 -2.01
CA PHE A 166 0.97 -10.46 -1.72
C PHE A 166 2.28 -10.04 -1.03
N ASN A 167 2.79 -10.84 -0.10
CA ASN A 167 4.05 -10.54 0.57
C ASN A 167 5.24 -10.72 -0.37
N ASP A 168 5.18 -11.71 -1.26
CA ASP A 168 6.19 -11.91 -2.31
C ASP A 168 6.20 -10.74 -3.31
N ILE A 169 5.03 -10.27 -3.73
CA ILE A 169 4.86 -9.08 -4.57
C ILE A 169 5.42 -7.85 -3.87
N TRP A 170 4.99 -7.60 -2.63
CA TRP A 170 5.44 -6.49 -1.80
C TRP A 170 6.96 -6.48 -1.72
N PHE A 171 7.56 -7.59 -1.29
CA PHE A 171 9.01 -7.74 -1.18
C PHE A 171 9.68 -7.54 -2.54
N THR A 172 9.14 -8.12 -3.61
CA THR A 172 9.77 -8.04 -4.93
C THR A 172 9.80 -6.62 -5.46
N ILE A 173 8.71 -5.87 -5.34
CA ILE A 173 8.56 -4.51 -5.87
C ILE A 173 9.33 -3.48 -5.03
N THR A 174 9.31 -3.62 -3.71
CA THR A 174 10.06 -2.73 -2.78
C THR A 174 11.58 -2.95 -2.81
N ASN A 175 12.05 -4.04 -3.45
CA ASN A 175 13.48 -4.29 -3.62
C ASN A 175 13.96 -4.11 -5.07
N ASN A 176 13.14 -4.50 -6.05
CA ASN A 176 13.50 -4.53 -7.47
C ASN A 176 12.77 -3.50 -8.33
N GLY A 177 11.98 -2.61 -7.71
CA GLY A 177 11.29 -1.52 -8.36
C GLY A 177 10.12 -1.98 -9.25
N LEU A 178 9.52 -1.00 -9.91
CA LEU A 178 8.34 -1.17 -10.76
C LEU A 178 8.51 -2.28 -11.79
N LYS A 179 9.65 -2.36 -12.48
CA LYS A 179 9.85 -3.36 -13.56
C LYS A 179 9.69 -4.81 -13.11
N SER A 180 9.85 -5.06 -11.81
CA SER A 180 9.67 -6.40 -11.28
C SER A 180 8.21 -6.89 -11.27
N ILE A 181 7.24 -5.99 -11.49
CA ILE A 181 5.81 -6.32 -11.59
C ILE A 181 5.51 -7.27 -12.77
N GLU A 182 6.35 -7.27 -13.82
CA GLU A 182 6.22 -8.18 -14.98
C GLU A 182 6.19 -9.66 -14.58
N LYS A 183 6.86 -10.00 -13.46
CA LYS A 183 6.86 -11.36 -12.89
C LYS A 183 5.47 -11.81 -12.42
N TYR A 184 4.56 -10.88 -12.18
CA TYR A 184 3.23 -11.11 -11.64
C TYR A 184 2.14 -10.78 -12.66
N SER A 185 2.49 -10.69 -13.94
CA SER A 185 1.54 -10.39 -15.02
C SER A 185 0.35 -11.37 -15.07
N GLU A 186 0.52 -12.64 -14.67
CA GLU A 186 -0.58 -13.61 -14.58
C GLU A 186 -1.67 -13.23 -13.55
N TYR A 187 -1.34 -12.35 -12.61
CA TYR A 187 -2.21 -11.93 -11.50
C TYR A 187 -2.87 -10.55 -11.76
N ILE A 188 -2.47 -9.86 -12.83
CA ILE A 188 -2.86 -8.49 -13.13
C ILE A 188 -3.66 -8.51 -14.43
N ASN A 189 -4.70 -7.68 -14.52
CA ASN A 189 -5.43 -7.52 -15.78
C ASN A 189 -4.46 -7.05 -16.88
N GLU A 190 -4.52 -7.67 -18.06
CA GLU A 190 -3.63 -7.35 -19.19
C GLU A 190 -3.64 -5.86 -19.55
N HIS A 191 -4.79 -5.19 -19.50
CA HIS A 191 -4.90 -3.75 -19.71
C HIS A 191 -4.12 -2.97 -18.64
N VAL A 192 -4.31 -3.32 -17.36
CA VAL A 192 -3.58 -2.69 -16.25
C VAL A 192 -2.08 -2.94 -16.39
N MET A 193 -1.67 -4.15 -16.78
CA MET A 193 -0.28 -4.50 -17.02
C MET A 193 0.32 -3.68 -18.17
N PHE A 194 -0.42 -3.53 -19.28
CA PHE A 194 -0.02 -2.71 -20.40
C PHE A 194 0.20 -1.25 -19.97
N GLU A 195 -0.72 -0.70 -19.17
CA GLU A 195 -0.53 0.64 -18.61
C GLU A 195 0.73 0.70 -17.74
N LEU A 196 0.91 -0.26 -16.83
CA LEU A 196 2.05 -0.36 -15.92
C LEU A 196 3.42 -0.46 -16.61
N ILE A 197 3.48 -0.92 -17.86
CA ILE A 197 4.73 -1.01 -18.62
C ILE A 197 4.93 0.22 -19.52
N HIS A 198 3.86 0.71 -20.16
CA HIS A 198 3.99 1.57 -21.33
C HIS A 198 3.62 3.05 -21.11
N LYS A 199 2.93 3.41 -20.01
CA LYS A 199 2.54 4.81 -19.73
C LYS A 199 3.52 5.51 -18.78
N LYS A 200 3.84 6.78 -19.05
CA LYS A 200 4.61 7.64 -18.13
C LYS A 200 3.65 8.24 -17.09
N GLN A 201 4.02 8.13 -15.80
CA GLN A 201 3.27 8.49 -14.58
C GLN A 201 2.23 7.46 -14.11
N LEU A 202 2.71 6.27 -13.79
CA LEU A 202 1.88 5.24 -13.21
C LEU A 202 1.66 5.47 -11.72
N VAL A 203 0.44 5.23 -11.25
CA VAL A 203 0.06 5.31 -9.84
C VAL A 203 1.00 4.45 -8.99
N LEU A 204 1.36 3.25 -9.46
CA LEU A 204 2.34 2.39 -8.80
C LEU A 204 3.74 3.01 -8.74
N PHE A 205 4.16 3.72 -9.79
CA PHE A 205 5.43 4.43 -9.79
C PHE A 205 5.44 5.57 -8.77
N GLN A 206 4.35 6.35 -8.67
CA GLN A 206 4.23 7.40 -7.66
C GLN A 206 4.23 6.82 -6.24
N ALA A 207 3.48 5.74 -6.01
CA ALA A 207 3.47 5.04 -4.73
C ALA A 207 4.87 4.51 -4.34
N LEU A 208 5.64 4.01 -5.31
CA LEU A 208 7.03 3.60 -5.08
C LEU A 208 7.94 4.78 -4.78
N ARG A 209 7.77 5.93 -5.43
CA ARG A 209 8.51 7.15 -5.09
C ARG A 209 8.23 7.55 -3.63
N GLU A 210 6.97 7.56 -3.20
CA GLU A 210 6.61 7.85 -1.80
C GLU A 210 7.25 6.85 -0.82
N TYR A 211 7.27 5.56 -1.17
CA TYR A 211 7.92 4.53 -0.36
C TYR A 211 9.44 4.76 -0.22
N TYR A 212 10.14 5.03 -1.33
CA TYR A 212 11.61 5.15 -1.33
C TYR A 212 12.10 6.51 -0.82
N HIS A 213 11.32 7.58 -1.00
CA HIS A 213 11.78 8.96 -0.80
C HIS A 213 12.42 9.22 0.57
N PRO A 214 11.79 8.91 1.71
CA PRO A 214 12.34 9.26 3.02
C PRO A 214 13.70 8.61 3.30
N GLU A 215 13.81 7.31 3.00
CA GLU A 215 15.04 6.56 3.26
C GLU A 215 16.13 6.88 2.25
N LEU A 216 15.80 7.00 0.97
CA LEU A 216 16.77 7.32 -0.06
C LEU A 216 17.40 8.68 0.18
N PHE A 217 16.60 9.70 0.49
CA PHE A 217 17.12 11.06 0.71
C PHE A 217 18.01 11.10 1.94
N LYS A 218 17.59 10.44 3.03
CA LYS A 218 18.43 10.25 4.23
C LYS A 218 19.75 9.58 3.89
N LEU A 219 19.74 8.47 3.14
CA LEU A 219 20.96 7.75 2.77
C LEU A 219 21.92 8.60 1.93
N LEU A 220 21.39 9.39 0.99
CA LEU A 220 22.17 10.30 0.14
C LEU A 220 22.83 11.41 0.97
N GLU A 221 22.07 12.03 1.88
CA GLU A 221 22.55 13.08 2.78
C GLU A 221 23.63 12.58 3.73
N GLU A 222 23.37 11.46 4.41
CA GLU A 222 24.35 10.88 5.33
C GLU A 222 25.61 10.36 4.61
N SER A 223 25.52 10.09 3.30
CA SER A 223 26.67 9.75 2.45
C SER A 223 27.41 10.98 1.92
N LYS A 224 26.98 12.18 2.34
CA LYS A 224 27.52 13.49 1.95
C LYS A 224 27.45 13.73 0.45
N ILE A 225 26.42 13.18 -0.20
CA ILE A 225 26.14 13.42 -1.61
C ILE A 225 25.36 14.72 -1.70
N ARG A 226 25.80 15.66 -2.55
CA ARG A 226 25.09 16.93 -2.75
C ARG A 226 24.01 16.73 -3.82
N ASN A 227 22.85 17.35 -3.62
CA ASN A 227 21.80 17.38 -4.63
C ASN A 227 22.17 18.38 -5.75
N GLN A 228 23.11 18.00 -6.62
CA GLN A 228 23.49 18.77 -7.82
C GLN A 228 22.72 18.24 -9.02
N ASP A 229 22.28 19.13 -9.91
CA ASP A 229 21.55 18.79 -11.14
C ASP A 229 20.36 17.86 -10.91
N ASN A 230 19.63 18.10 -9.81
CA ASN A 230 18.47 17.30 -9.40
C ASN A 230 18.77 15.79 -9.22
N LEU A 231 19.99 15.47 -8.75
CA LEU A 231 20.44 14.10 -8.54
C LEU A 231 19.52 13.29 -7.62
N TYR A 232 18.93 13.91 -6.60
CA TYR A 232 18.08 13.20 -5.64
C TYR A 232 16.81 12.68 -6.32
N GLU A 233 16.13 13.52 -7.10
CA GLU A 233 14.97 13.11 -7.88
C GLU A 233 15.33 12.11 -8.97
N LEU A 234 16.49 12.28 -9.62
CA LEU A 234 16.96 11.31 -10.59
C LEU A 234 17.20 9.94 -9.93
N ALA A 235 17.84 9.90 -8.76
CA ALA A 235 18.04 8.68 -8.00
C ALA A 235 16.70 8.07 -7.57
N LEU A 236 15.75 8.88 -7.10
CA LEU A 236 14.42 8.45 -6.71
C LEU A 236 13.66 7.79 -7.86
N ASN A 237 13.66 8.42 -9.03
CA ASN A 237 13.01 7.86 -10.21
C ASN A 237 13.65 6.53 -10.63
N ASN A 238 14.98 6.44 -10.61
CA ASN A 238 15.69 5.21 -10.96
C ASN A 238 15.46 4.10 -9.92
N VAL A 239 15.43 4.41 -8.62
CA VAL A 239 15.14 3.43 -7.57
C VAL A 239 13.68 2.98 -7.63
N ALA A 240 12.74 3.89 -7.86
CA ALA A 240 11.33 3.53 -8.06
C ALA A 240 11.14 2.61 -9.28
N GLU A 241 11.87 2.83 -10.38
CA GLU A 241 11.74 2.01 -11.59
C GLU A 241 12.47 0.65 -11.50
N TYR A 242 13.70 0.64 -10.97
CA TYR A 242 14.63 -0.49 -11.05
C TYR A 242 15.01 -1.11 -9.70
N GLY A 243 14.54 -0.55 -8.59
CA GLY A 243 14.90 -0.96 -7.23
C GLY A 243 16.22 -0.37 -6.75
N TRP A 244 16.55 -0.63 -5.49
CA TRP A 244 17.67 0.02 -4.79
C TRP A 244 19.00 -0.07 -5.53
N LEU A 245 19.47 -1.29 -5.80
CA LEU A 245 20.82 -1.50 -6.32
C LEU A 245 20.96 -1.00 -7.76
N LYS A 246 20.08 -1.47 -8.66
CA LYS A 246 20.12 -1.09 -10.08
C LYS A 246 19.81 0.39 -10.27
N GLY A 247 18.85 0.92 -9.50
CA GLY A 247 18.48 2.33 -9.57
C GLY A 247 19.61 3.26 -9.15
N LEU A 248 20.33 2.93 -8.07
CA LEU A 248 21.48 3.73 -7.64
C LEU A 248 22.68 3.60 -8.58
N GLN A 249 22.91 2.43 -9.19
CA GLN A 249 23.95 2.25 -10.21
C GLN A 249 23.72 3.15 -11.43
N ALA A 250 22.47 3.42 -11.80
CA ALA A 250 22.15 4.32 -12.92
C ALA A 250 22.65 5.77 -12.71
N VAL A 251 22.85 6.19 -11.46
CA VAL A 251 23.33 7.54 -11.12
C VAL A 251 24.79 7.56 -10.63
N GLU A 252 25.49 6.43 -10.64
CA GLU A 252 26.86 6.29 -10.14
C GLU A 252 27.81 7.34 -10.73
N ARG A 253 27.74 7.57 -12.05
CA ARG A 253 28.61 8.53 -12.76
C ARG A 253 28.44 9.98 -12.31
N LYS A 254 27.35 10.31 -11.63
CA LYS A 254 27.06 11.65 -11.08
C LYS A 254 27.50 11.78 -9.62
N ILE A 255 28.00 10.72 -9.01
CA ILE A 255 28.41 10.67 -7.61
C ILE A 255 29.92 10.42 -7.53
N LYS A 256 30.60 11.04 -6.56
CA LYS A 256 32.02 10.75 -6.31
C LYS A 256 32.17 9.27 -5.89
N PRO A 257 33.14 8.51 -6.44
CA PRO A 257 33.27 7.07 -6.17
C PRO A 257 33.27 6.73 -4.67
N LYS A 258 34.05 7.47 -3.86
CA LYS A 258 34.11 7.27 -2.40
C LYS A 258 32.76 7.49 -1.69
N SER A 259 31.95 8.44 -2.15
CA SER A 259 30.61 8.67 -1.60
C SER A 259 29.64 7.59 -2.07
N PHE A 260 29.78 7.12 -3.31
CA PHE A 260 28.97 6.03 -3.85
C PHE A 260 29.20 4.71 -3.12
N THR A 261 30.47 4.35 -2.84
CA THR A 261 30.79 3.17 -2.03
C THR A 261 30.14 3.23 -0.65
N LYS A 262 30.23 4.38 0.04
CA LYS A 262 29.58 4.59 1.34
C LYS A 262 28.06 4.47 1.27
N LEU A 263 27.45 5.00 0.20
CA LEU A 263 26.02 4.87 -0.02
C LEU A 263 25.63 3.40 -0.14
N LEU A 264 26.34 2.62 -0.96
CA LEU A 264 26.07 1.19 -1.13
C LEU A 264 26.26 0.41 0.18
N GLU A 265 27.26 0.72 0.99
CA GLU A 265 27.45 0.07 2.30
C GLU A 265 26.25 0.23 3.22
N LYS A 266 25.60 1.41 3.19
CA LYS A 266 24.46 1.74 4.05
C LYS A 266 23.12 1.14 3.62
N ILE A 267 22.99 0.67 2.38
CA ILE A 267 21.76 -0.01 1.94
C ILE A 267 21.64 -1.32 2.75
N PRO A 268 20.49 -1.58 3.41
CA PRO A 268 20.27 -2.84 4.13
C PRO A 268 20.51 -4.06 3.24
N SER A 269 21.12 -5.12 3.79
CA SER A 269 21.43 -6.33 3.01
C SER A 269 20.19 -6.99 2.39
N SER A 270 19.03 -6.93 3.06
CA SER A 270 17.74 -7.36 2.51
C SER A 270 17.35 -6.59 1.24
N LYS A 271 17.75 -5.32 1.14
CA LYS A 271 17.54 -4.41 0.00
C LYS A 271 18.60 -4.53 -1.09
N LYS A 272 19.64 -5.32 -0.86
CA LYS A 272 20.68 -5.68 -1.83
C LYS A 272 20.41 -7.01 -2.53
N GLN A 273 19.47 -7.82 -2.02
CA GLN A 273 19.19 -9.13 -2.55
C GLN A 273 18.32 -9.05 -3.81
N GLN A 274 18.73 -9.75 -4.86
CA GLN A 274 17.77 -10.26 -5.85
C GLN A 274 17.07 -11.46 -5.18
N PRO A 275 15.74 -11.56 -5.20
CA PRO A 275 15.08 -12.76 -4.72
C PRO A 275 15.59 -13.94 -5.55
N LEU A 276 16.29 -14.86 -4.88
CA LEU A 276 16.44 -16.22 -5.36
C LEU A 276 15.04 -16.77 -5.55
N ILE A 277 14.77 -17.15 -6.80
CA ILE A 277 13.57 -17.79 -7.31
C ILE A 277 12.98 -18.72 -6.24
N SER A 278 11.77 -18.43 -5.75
CA SER A 278 10.97 -19.46 -5.10
C SER A 278 10.57 -20.45 -6.20
N ASN A 279 11.34 -21.53 -6.33
CA ASN A 279 11.10 -22.65 -7.25
C ASN A 279 9.77 -23.40 -6.98
N GLN A 280 8.85 -22.83 -6.19
CA GLN A 280 7.58 -23.44 -5.84
C GLN A 280 6.47 -23.09 -6.84
N ALA A 281 6.48 -21.90 -7.46
CA ALA A 281 5.51 -21.56 -8.51
C ALA A 281 5.70 -22.40 -9.79
N THR A 282 6.95 -22.74 -10.13
CA THR A 282 7.28 -23.58 -11.30
C THR A 282 6.97 -25.07 -11.05
N SER A 283 7.01 -25.52 -9.79
CA SER A 283 6.68 -26.90 -9.41
C SER A 283 5.19 -27.18 -9.62
N ILE A 284 4.33 -26.28 -9.16
CA ILE A 284 2.86 -26.42 -9.27
C ILE A 284 2.44 -26.37 -10.75
N PHE A 285 3.08 -25.52 -11.58
CA PHE A 285 2.78 -25.45 -13.01
C PHE A 285 3.25 -26.69 -13.77
N ARG A 286 4.40 -27.29 -13.40
CA ARG A 286 4.85 -28.58 -13.98
C ARG A 286 3.98 -29.76 -13.54
N GLU A 287 3.54 -29.80 -12.28
CA GLU A 287 2.58 -30.81 -11.82
C GLU A 287 1.21 -30.65 -12.50
N MET A 288 0.75 -29.43 -12.76
CA MET A 288 -0.50 -29.19 -13.49
C MET A 288 -0.39 -29.58 -14.97
N LEU A 289 0.74 -29.33 -15.64
CA LEU A 289 0.97 -29.76 -17.02
C LEU A 289 1.13 -31.29 -17.14
N ALA A 290 1.79 -31.93 -16.17
CA ALA A 290 1.88 -33.39 -16.09
C ALA A 290 0.50 -34.04 -15.83
N ASN A 291 -0.36 -33.42 -15.03
CA ASN A 291 -1.71 -33.91 -14.73
C ASN A 291 -2.75 -33.62 -15.83
N GLN A 292 -2.44 -32.77 -16.82
CA GLN A 292 -3.30 -32.50 -17.97
C GLN A 292 -2.93 -33.30 -19.24
N GLY A 293 -1.93 -34.18 -19.17
CA GLY A 293 -1.54 -35.02 -20.32
C GLY A 293 -0.99 -34.23 -21.51
N ILE A 294 -0.43 -33.04 -21.27
CA ILE A 294 0.22 -32.21 -22.31
C ILE A 294 1.73 -32.36 -22.15
N LEU A 295 2.23 -33.58 -22.32
CA LEU A 295 3.67 -33.85 -22.42
C LEU A 295 4.02 -34.84 -23.56
N ASP A 296 3.04 -35.22 -24.39
CA ASP A 296 3.24 -36.13 -25.53
C ASP A 296 3.18 -35.44 -26.91
N LEU A 297 3.35 -34.11 -26.97
CA LEU A 297 3.39 -33.39 -28.27
C LEU A 297 4.67 -32.59 -28.51
N MET A 298 5.75 -32.92 -27.82
CA MET A 298 7.10 -32.46 -28.18
C MET A 298 8.10 -33.63 -28.15
N GLU A 299 7.91 -34.57 -29.05
CA GLU A 299 9.02 -35.28 -29.74
C GLU A 299 8.98 -34.93 -31.23
#